data_AF-A0A845E2P1-F1
#
_entry.id   AF-A0A845E2P1-F1
#
_cell.length_a   1.000
_cell.length_b   1.000
_cell.length_c   1.000
_cell.angle_alpha   90.00
_cell.angle_beta   90.00
_cell.angle_gamma   90.00
#
_symmetry.space_group_name_H-M   'P 1'
#
loop_
_entity.id
_entity.type
_entity.pdbx_description
1 polymer ?
#
loop_
_entity_poly.entity_id
_entity_poly.type
_entity_poly.pdbx_seq_one_letter_code
_entity_poly.pdbx_strand_id
1 'polypeptide(L)'
;MPDWSYHVLFKPWLSKLSPVTSREFIHKNMNRIASLPGGSHVIHFLGREEIAERLSTSVGGEQITGPVGLAGKIDPRLTGTKAFSNLGFSMIEIGPVTLGPQKGEHPVRKEGRLQLPDQGESIGLEETVRRLEKVDAAIPFLFHLRGAPNEMMKMASALQSFNGIFSVAYHEWDENLIDFLSGFKPVFLRIPSLDVSEVDRFQGAAGIILEESEGEGSAEAHKGALEKLQEYDVITVGGVKEPSDALTLLSAGARMVLLSAGYVDAGPGLPKRIHEALLDEKPESQHQETGWMWYFLFGLAIFLGGILALVFSLTSVILPYDEAFLGISRQELLLFNERILWFMAHDRMTLAGTMISGGLIYMWLARYAVSKGEKWAKQAIDFAAIAGFLGILFFIGYGYFDWLHLLFWLILLPLYVTGWIKSRGLSGRPSSKNRHSDRVWILGVYGQFCFVVLGFAFVLGGIVISYIGVTGVFIPTDIQYLCMPPELIQSFNERLIPVIAHDRAGFGSALFSVGSLVLMSALWGYHQGKRWFWWMFLIGGIPAFAAGIFVHVMIGYTTFIHLLPAYIALFFYGAGLILSYRYLMNK
;
A
#
# COMPACT_ATOMS: atom_id res chain seq x y z
N MET A 1 -9.24 -1.55 -1.32
CA MET A 1 -8.71 -1.63 0.07
C MET A 1 -7.54 -2.60 0.06
N PRO A 2 -6.46 -2.38 0.82
CA PRO A 2 -5.38 -3.36 0.93
C PRO A 2 -5.73 -4.51 1.87
N ASP A 3 -5.05 -5.65 1.74
CA ASP A 3 -5.27 -6.85 2.58
C ASP A 3 -5.20 -6.56 4.09
N TRP A 4 -4.25 -5.72 4.54
CA TRP A 4 -4.08 -5.34 5.94
C TRP A 4 -5.31 -4.67 6.55
N SER A 5 -6.08 -3.92 5.75
CA SER A 5 -7.32 -3.28 6.20
C SER A 5 -8.52 -4.18 5.99
N TYR A 6 -8.57 -4.88 4.84
CA TYR A 6 -9.70 -5.71 4.48
C TYR A 6 -9.89 -6.85 5.48
N HIS A 7 -8.85 -7.66 5.74
CA HIS A 7 -8.97 -8.83 6.60
C HIS A 7 -9.10 -8.49 8.08
N VAL A 8 -8.45 -7.40 8.53
CA VAL A 8 -8.41 -7.03 9.95
C VAL A 8 -9.62 -6.18 10.35
N LEU A 9 -10.02 -5.21 9.52
CA LEU A 9 -11.06 -4.22 9.88
C LEU A 9 -12.42 -4.52 9.25
N PHE A 10 -12.44 -4.85 7.95
CA PHE A 10 -13.71 -4.88 7.19
C PHE A 10 -14.36 -6.27 7.18
N LYS A 11 -13.62 -7.32 6.82
CA LYS A 11 -14.12 -8.70 6.68
C LYS A 11 -14.83 -9.23 7.94
N PRO A 12 -14.37 -9.00 9.18
CA PRO A 12 -15.03 -9.51 10.40
C PRO A 12 -16.45 -8.97 10.61
N TRP A 13 -16.73 -7.76 10.12
CA TRP A 13 -18.06 -7.16 10.22
C TRP A 13 -18.91 -7.41 8.97
N LEU A 14 -18.31 -7.28 7.79
CA LEU A 14 -19.00 -7.48 6.50
C LEU A 14 -19.52 -8.91 6.31
N SER A 15 -18.81 -9.90 6.84
CA SER A 15 -19.23 -11.31 6.79
C SER A 15 -20.53 -11.59 7.54
N LYS A 16 -21.00 -10.66 8.40
CA LYS A 16 -22.28 -10.75 9.12
C LYS A 16 -23.46 -10.20 8.33
N LEU A 17 -23.21 -9.54 7.19
CA LEU A 17 -24.25 -8.98 6.33
C LEU A 17 -24.59 -9.95 5.18
N SER A 18 -25.74 -9.73 4.52
CA SER A 18 -26.05 -10.47 3.29
C SER A 18 -24.98 -10.21 2.21
N PRO A 19 -24.66 -11.19 1.34
CA PRO A 19 -23.66 -11.01 0.29
C PRO A 19 -23.91 -9.78 -0.59
N VAL A 20 -25.17 -9.56 -0.99
CA VAL A 20 -25.57 -8.40 -1.79
C VAL A 20 -25.36 -7.09 -1.03
N THR A 21 -25.79 -7.01 0.23
CA THR A 21 -25.62 -5.80 1.05
C THR A 21 -24.14 -5.47 1.27
N SER A 22 -23.33 -6.48 1.62
CA SER A 22 -21.89 -6.31 1.84
C SER A 22 -21.19 -5.84 0.56
N ARG A 23 -21.48 -6.47 -0.58
CA ARG A 23 -20.92 -6.11 -1.89
C ARG A 23 -21.23 -4.66 -2.24
N GLU A 24 -22.51 -4.29 -2.24
CA GLU A 24 -22.95 -2.94 -2.60
C GLU A 24 -22.40 -1.86 -1.64
N PHE A 25 -22.27 -2.19 -0.35
CA PHE A 25 -21.65 -1.30 0.61
C PHE A 25 -20.19 -1.03 0.26
N ILE A 26 -19.38 -2.06 0.02
CA ILE A 26 -17.97 -1.90 -0.34
C ILE A 26 -17.85 -1.12 -1.66
N HIS A 27 -18.58 -1.54 -2.69
CA HIS A 27 -18.44 -1.01 -4.04
C HIS A 27 -18.77 0.48 -4.07
N LYS A 28 -19.91 0.88 -3.51
CA LYS A 28 -20.32 2.29 -3.48
C LYS A 28 -19.37 3.17 -2.68
N ASN A 29 -18.88 2.70 -1.53
CA ASN A 29 -17.95 3.48 -0.71
C ASN A 29 -16.59 3.62 -1.39
N MET A 30 -16.06 2.54 -1.96
CA MET A 30 -14.81 2.58 -2.72
C MET A 30 -14.92 3.48 -3.95
N ASN A 31 -16.04 3.39 -4.67
CA ASN A 31 -16.30 4.23 -5.84
C ASN A 31 -16.46 5.71 -5.47
N ARG A 32 -17.05 6.01 -4.31
CA ARG A 32 -17.13 7.37 -3.78
C ARG A 32 -15.75 7.93 -3.50
N ILE A 33 -14.89 7.15 -2.83
CA ILE A 33 -13.49 7.55 -2.59
C ILE A 33 -12.76 7.78 -3.92
N ALA A 34 -12.85 6.84 -4.86
CA ALA A 34 -12.20 6.95 -6.18
C ALA A 34 -12.71 8.12 -7.03
N SER A 35 -13.91 8.62 -6.75
CA SER A 35 -14.51 9.75 -7.47
C SER A 35 -14.18 11.12 -6.89
N LEU A 36 -13.60 11.19 -5.69
CA LEU A 36 -13.15 12.46 -5.11
C LEU A 36 -11.87 12.95 -5.82
N PRO A 37 -11.65 14.28 -5.94
CA PRO A 37 -10.38 14.83 -6.42
C PRO A 37 -9.21 14.28 -5.58
N GLY A 38 -8.24 13.63 -6.25
CA GLY A 38 -7.11 12.97 -5.57
C GLY A 38 -7.43 11.62 -4.90
N GLY A 39 -8.68 11.15 -4.93
CA GLY A 39 -9.08 9.90 -4.28
C GLY A 39 -8.39 8.65 -4.82
N SER A 40 -8.13 8.59 -6.13
CA SER A 40 -7.30 7.55 -6.75
C SER A 40 -5.88 7.51 -6.17
N HIS A 41 -5.28 8.67 -5.88
CA HIS A 41 -3.95 8.76 -5.27
C HIS A 41 -3.95 8.22 -3.84
N VAL A 42 -5.03 8.42 -3.07
CA VAL A 42 -5.18 7.84 -1.73
C VAL A 42 -5.28 6.32 -1.80
N ILE A 43 -6.08 5.80 -2.73
CA ILE A 43 -6.20 4.35 -2.94
C ILE A 43 -4.83 3.76 -3.29
N HIS A 44 -4.14 4.36 -4.24
CA HIS A 44 -2.80 3.96 -4.65
C HIS A 44 -1.75 4.09 -3.52
N PHE A 45 -1.85 5.12 -2.67
CA PHE A 45 -0.97 5.29 -1.52
C PHE A 45 -1.16 4.17 -0.49
N LEU A 46 -2.40 3.83 -0.15
CA LEU A 46 -2.71 2.82 0.86
C LEU A 46 -2.46 1.40 0.36
N GLY A 47 -2.77 1.13 -0.91
CA GLY A 47 -2.62 -0.16 -1.56
C GLY A 47 -1.96 0.04 -2.90
N ARG A 48 -0.64 0.17 -2.89
CA ARG A 48 0.12 0.40 -4.11
C ARG A 48 0.05 -0.85 -4.99
N GLU A 49 -0.67 -0.71 -6.09
CA GLU A 49 -0.92 -1.74 -7.10
C GLU A 49 -0.27 -1.32 -8.40
N GLU A 50 0.89 -1.88 -8.67
CA GLU A 50 1.82 -1.35 -9.65
C GLU A 50 2.32 -2.52 -10.51
N ILE A 51 1.76 -2.65 -11.71
CA ILE A 51 2.04 -3.76 -12.63
C ILE A 51 3.34 -3.45 -13.40
N ALA A 52 4.26 -4.42 -13.45
CA ALA A 52 5.49 -4.27 -14.20
C ALA A 52 5.22 -4.44 -15.70
N GLU A 53 5.85 -3.62 -16.54
CA GLU A 53 5.64 -3.63 -18.00
C GLU A 53 5.89 -5.00 -18.64
N ARG A 54 6.80 -5.80 -18.10
CA ARG A 54 7.10 -7.16 -18.58
C ARG A 54 6.00 -8.20 -18.31
N LEU A 55 5.01 -7.88 -17.47
CA LEU A 55 3.82 -8.69 -17.30
C LEU A 55 2.77 -8.38 -18.38
N SER A 56 3.00 -7.34 -19.19
CA SER A 56 2.09 -6.99 -20.27
C SER A 56 1.98 -8.14 -21.26
N THR A 57 0.77 -8.33 -21.77
CA THR A 57 0.40 -9.41 -22.65
C THR A 57 -0.68 -8.91 -23.61
N SER A 58 -1.14 -9.74 -24.54
CA SER A 58 -2.21 -9.38 -25.48
C SER A 58 -3.29 -10.45 -25.50
N VAL A 59 -4.56 -10.05 -25.60
CA VAL A 59 -5.70 -10.96 -25.67
C VAL A 59 -6.55 -10.53 -26.87
N GLY A 60 -6.68 -11.38 -27.89
CA GLY A 60 -7.44 -11.03 -29.09
C GLY A 60 -6.90 -9.79 -29.82
N GLY A 61 -5.61 -9.47 -29.69
CA GLY A 61 -4.99 -8.28 -30.27
C GLY A 61 -5.07 -7.02 -29.40
N GLU A 62 -5.87 -7.02 -28.32
CA GLU A 62 -5.88 -5.93 -27.33
C GLU A 62 -4.65 -6.03 -26.42
N GLN A 63 -3.98 -4.91 -26.16
CA GLN A 63 -2.83 -4.89 -25.25
C GLN A 63 -3.30 -4.71 -23.81
N ILE A 64 -2.91 -5.64 -22.93
CA ILE A 64 -3.22 -5.60 -21.50
C ILE A 64 -1.95 -5.53 -20.67
N THR A 65 -1.98 -4.74 -19.60
CA THR A 65 -0.80 -4.44 -18.77
C THR A 65 -0.36 -5.59 -17.88
N GLY A 66 -1.21 -6.60 -17.70
CA GLY A 66 -1.02 -7.74 -16.82
C GLY A 66 -2.06 -8.83 -17.06
N PRO A 67 -1.82 -10.08 -16.61
CA PRO A 67 -2.65 -11.23 -16.92
C PRO A 67 -3.81 -11.45 -15.92
N VAL A 68 -4.18 -10.45 -15.13
CA VAL A 68 -5.23 -10.56 -14.10
C VAL A 68 -6.36 -9.58 -14.40
N GLY A 69 -7.58 -10.10 -14.47
CA GLY A 69 -8.80 -9.31 -14.66
C GLY A 69 -9.88 -9.62 -13.63
N LEU A 70 -10.97 -8.87 -13.71
CA LEU A 70 -12.11 -9.01 -12.80
C LEU A 70 -13.30 -9.60 -13.56
N ALA A 71 -13.90 -10.67 -13.03
CA ALA A 71 -15.11 -11.25 -13.58
C ALA A 71 -16.34 -10.34 -13.33
N GLY A 72 -17.24 -10.27 -14.30
CA GLY A 72 -18.42 -9.39 -14.28
C GLY A 72 -19.41 -9.75 -13.17
N LYS A 73 -19.43 -11.04 -12.78
CA LYS A 73 -20.20 -11.57 -11.65
C LYS A 73 -19.89 -10.85 -10.32
N ILE A 74 -18.71 -10.21 -10.20
CA ILE A 74 -18.33 -9.47 -8.98
C ILE A 74 -19.02 -8.12 -8.89
N ASP A 75 -19.13 -7.36 -9.98
CA ASP A 75 -19.77 -6.03 -10.00
C ASP A 75 -20.87 -5.94 -11.08
N PRO A 76 -21.92 -6.77 -11.01
CA PRO A 76 -22.95 -6.82 -12.05
C PRO A 76 -23.76 -5.52 -12.19
N ARG A 77 -23.72 -4.68 -11.15
CA ARG A 77 -24.35 -3.36 -11.16
C ARG A 77 -23.41 -2.24 -11.58
N LEU A 78 -22.13 -2.49 -11.86
CA LEU A 78 -21.14 -1.44 -12.16
C LEU A 78 -21.12 -0.33 -11.11
N THR A 79 -21.13 -0.70 -9.83
CA THR A 79 -21.11 0.24 -8.70
C THR A 79 -19.72 0.48 -8.15
N GLY A 80 -18.77 -0.40 -8.48
CA GLY A 80 -17.37 -0.35 -8.05
C GLY A 80 -16.38 -0.22 -9.21
N THR A 81 -16.82 -0.27 -10.47
CA THR A 81 -15.96 -0.33 -11.67
C THR A 81 -14.80 0.68 -11.68
N LYS A 82 -15.07 1.95 -11.35
CA LYS A 82 -14.02 2.98 -11.29
C LYS A 82 -13.03 2.77 -10.14
N ALA A 83 -13.45 2.15 -9.03
CA ALA A 83 -12.51 1.76 -7.98
C ALA A 83 -11.69 0.54 -8.36
N PHE A 84 -12.28 -0.45 -9.04
CA PHE A 84 -11.60 -1.67 -9.47
C PHE A 84 -10.46 -1.40 -10.46
N SER A 85 -10.58 -0.40 -11.32
CA SER A 85 -9.46 0.01 -12.20
C SER A 85 -8.20 0.46 -11.44
N ASN A 86 -8.30 0.72 -10.13
CA ASN A 86 -7.18 1.10 -9.26
C ASN A 86 -6.65 -0.08 -8.41
N LEU A 87 -7.18 -1.30 -8.56
CA LEU A 87 -6.81 -2.47 -7.74
C LEU A 87 -5.92 -3.49 -8.47
N GLY A 88 -5.20 -3.04 -9.50
CA GLY A 88 -4.28 -3.90 -10.24
C GLY A 88 -4.99 -4.88 -11.18
N PHE A 89 -6.19 -4.56 -11.67
CA PHE A 89 -6.82 -5.29 -12.77
C PHE A 89 -6.45 -4.67 -14.12
N SER A 90 -6.15 -5.52 -15.10
CA SER A 90 -5.79 -5.10 -16.46
C SER A 90 -6.95 -5.24 -17.46
N MET A 91 -8.04 -5.91 -17.08
CA MET A 91 -9.30 -5.97 -17.81
C MET A 91 -10.44 -6.16 -16.81
N ILE A 92 -11.58 -5.52 -17.08
CA ILE A 92 -12.81 -5.72 -16.30
C ILE A 92 -13.88 -6.26 -17.22
N GLU A 93 -14.48 -7.38 -16.83
CA GLU A 93 -15.65 -7.88 -17.50
C GLU A 93 -16.91 -7.08 -17.12
N ILE A 94 -17.66 -6.70 -18.15
CA ILE A 94 -18.95 -6.04 -18.09
C ILE A 94 -20.01 -7.04 -18.56
N GLY A 95 -20.87 -7.48 -17.64
CA GLY A 95 -22.05 -8.24 -17.99
C GLY A 95 -22.40 -9.39 -17.05
N PRO A 96 -23.46 -10.14 -17.40
CA PRO A 96 -24.12 -10.14 -18.70
C PRO A 96 -24.82 -8.82 -19.05
N VAL A 97 -24.55 -8.31 -20.25
CA VAL A 97 -25.25 -7.17 -20.85
C VAL A 97 -26.43 -7.71 -21.63
N THR A 98 -27.61 -7.22 -21.27
CA THR A 98 -28.88 -7.55 -21.91
C THR A 98 -29.55 -6.27 -22.40
N LEU A 99 -30.47 -6.37 -23.36
CA LEU A 99 -31.13 -5.18 -23.92
C LEU A 99 -31.91 -4.40 -22.84
N GLY A 100 -32.70 -5.11 -22.03
CA GLY A 100 -33.40 -4.59 -20.86
C GLY A 100 -32.85 -5.13 -19.53
N PRO A 101 -33.20 -4.52 -18.39
CA PRO A 101 -32.74 -4.97 -17.07
C PRO A 101 -33.32 -6.34 -16.70
N GLN A 102 -32.50 -7.18 -16.05
CA GLN A 102 -32.87 -8.50 -15.57
C GLN A 102 -32.46 -8.64 -14.10
N LYS A 103 -33.36 -9.13 -13.24
CA LYS A 103 -33.07 -9.25 -11.80
C LYS A 103 -32.06 -10.36 -11.48
N GLY A 104 -31.99 -11.41 -12.30
CA GLY A 104 -31.11 -12.56 -12.09
C GLY A 104 -31.28 -13.24 -10.73
N GLU A 105 -30.42 -14.21 -10.46
CA GLU A 105 -30.28 -14.79 -9.13
C GLU A 105 -29.33 -13.96 -8.26
N HIS A 106 -29.36 -14.20 -6.96
CA HIS A 106 -28.50 -13.51 -6.00
C HIS A 106 -27.42 -14.43 -5.46
N PRO A 107 -26.22 -13.90 -5.16
CA PRO A 107 -25.16 -14.69 -4.56
C PRO A 107 -25.56 -15.21 -3.18
N VAL A 108 -25.27 -16.49 -2.92
CA VAL A 108 -25.61 -17.18 -1.67
C VAL A 108 -24.34 -17.68 -1.01
N ARG A 109 -24.27 -17.63 0.33
CA ARG A 109 -23.24 -18.38 1.08
C ARG A 109 -23.78 -19.76 1.44
N LYS A 110 -23.16 -20.82 0.91
CA LYS A 110 -23.41 -22.22 1.31
C LYS A 110 -22.11 -22.80 1.85
N GLU A 111 -22.18 -23.46 3.02
CA GLU A 111 -21.03 -24.12 3.65
C GLU A 111 -19.80 -23.20 3.83
N GLY A 112 -20.05 -21.92 4.15
CA GLY A 112 -19.00 -20.92 4.34
C GLY A 112 -18.43 -20.32 3.04
N ARG A 113 -18.80 -20.84 1.87
CA ARG A 113 -18.32 -20.38 0.55
C ARG A 113 -19.33 -19.50 -0.14
N LEU A 114 -18.83 -18.51 -0.87
CA LEU A 114 -19.66 -17.69 -1.74
C LEU A 114 -19.91 -18.41 -3.06
N GLN A 115 -21.18 -18.62 -3.41
CA GLN A 115 -21.59 -19.07 -4.74
C GLN A 115 -22.13 -17.87 -5.50
N LEU A 116 -21.51 -17.57 -6.64
CA LEU A 116 -22.00 -16.57 -7.58
C LEU A 116 -22.93 -17.28 -8.58
N PRO A 117 -24.05 -16.67 -8.96
CA PRO A 117 -24.98 -17.28 -9.91
C PRO A 117 -24.42 -17.27 -11.33
N ASP A 118 -24.74 -18.29 -12.11
CA ASP A 118 -24.46 -18.33 -13.55
C ASP A 118 -25.34 -17.37 -14.35
N GLN A 119 -26.58 -17.16 -13.86
CA GLN A 119 -27.47 -16.12 -14.35
C GLN A 119 -27.51 -14.94 -13.38
N GLY A 120 -26.51 -14.08 -13.53
CA GLY A 120 -26.40 -12.83 -12.76
C GLY A 120 -27.45 -11.78 -13.14
N GLU A 121 -27.60 -10.79 -12.26
CA GLU A 121 -28.40 -9.59 -12.52
C GLU A 121 -27.77 -8.77 -13.66
N SER A 122 -28.63 -8.12 -14.47
CA SER A 122 -28.22 -7.16 -15.48
C SER A 122 -28.96 -5.85 -15.31
N ILE A 123 -28.22 -4.74 -15.41
CA ILE A 123 -28.77 -3.39 -15.35
C ILE A 123 -29.35 -2.92 -16.70
N GLY A 124 -29.18 -3.71 -17.77
CA GLY A 124 -29.60 -3.37 -19.13
C GLY A 124 -28.60 -2.48 -19.88
N LEU A 125 -28.74 -2.42 -21.20
CA LEU A 125 -27.80 -1.73 -22.09
C LEU A 125 -27.70 -0.23 -21.79
N GLU A 126 -28.83 0.45 -21.68
CA GLU A 126 -28.88 1.91 -21.49
C GLU A 126 -28.13 2.34 -20.22
N GLU A 127 -28.40 1.66 -19.10
CA GLU A 127 -27.73 1.94 -17.83
C GLU A 127 -26.25 1.56 -17.87
N THR A 128 -25.90 0.49 -18.60
CA THR A 128 -24.50 0.06 -18.79
C THR A 128 -23.70 1.16 -19.49
N VAL A 129 -24.17 1.64 -20.64
CA VAL A 129 -23.52 2.72 -21.40
C VAL A 129 -23.38 3.98 -20.54
N ARG A 130 -24.47 4.41 -19.89
CA ARG A 130 -24.48 5.60 -19.02
C ARG A 130 -23.45 5.54 -17.89
N ARG A 131 -23.17 4.35 -17.37
CA ARG A 131 -22.17 4.17 -16.31
C ARG A 131 -20.76 4.15 -16.87
N LEU A 132 -20.53 3.45 -17.98
CA LEU A 132 -19.23 3.39 -18.62
C LEU A 132 -18.75 4.76 -19.12
N GLU A 133 -19.65 5.61 -19.62
CA GLU A 133 -19.34 7.01 -19.97
C GLU A 133 -18.77 7.83 -18.80
N LYS A 134 -19.09 7.45 -17.56
CA LYS A 134 -18.56 8.10 -16.34
C LYS A 134 -17.26 7.49 -15.84
N VAL A 135 -16.85 6.37 -16.42
CA VAL A 135 -15.60 5.69 -16.08
C VAL A 135 -14.55 6.14 -17.09
N ASP A 136 -13.61 6.94 -16.62
CA ASP A 136 -12.37 7.20 -17.33
C ASP A 136 -11.46 5.96 -17.18
N ALA A 137 -11.76 4.91 -17.94
CA ALA A 137 -11.05 3.64 -17.88
C ALA A 137 -9.90 3.62 -18.88
N ALA A 138 -8.68 3.64 -18.37
CA ALA A 138 -7.47 3.34 -19.14
C ALA A 138 -7.31 1.84 -19.46
N ILE A 139 -8.18 0.97 -18.92
CA ILE A 139 -8.15 -0.49 -19.11
C ILE A 139 -9.26 -0.96 -20.04
N PRO A 140 -9.02 -1.96 -20.89
CA PRO A 140 -10.04 -2.52 -21.78
C PRO A 140 -11.12 -3.30 -21.01
N PHE A 141 -12.28 -3.43 -21.63
CA PHE A 141 -13.42 -4.18 -21.10
C PHE A 141 -13.63 -5.52 -21.82
N LEU A 142 -14.21 -6.49 -21.13
CA LEU A 142 -14.74 -7.71 -21.73
C LEU A 142 -16.25 -7.66 -21.64
N PHE A 143 -16.94 -7.48 -22.76
CA PHE A 143 -18.39 -7.35 -22.80
C PHE A 143 -19.04 -8.72 -22.97
N HIS A 144 -19.72 -9.22 -21.95
CA HIS A 144 -20.52 -10.44 -22.05
C HIS A 144 -21.91 -10.11 -22.58
N LEU A 145 -22.20 -10.44 -23.84
CA LEU A 145 -23.50 -10.22 -24.46
C LEU A 145 -24.39 -11.45 -24.26
N ARG A 146 -25.67 -11.22 -23.95
CA ARG A 146 -26.68 -12.28 -23.81
C ARG A 146 -28.03 -11.80 -24.36
N GLY A 147 -28.71 -12.64 -25.13
CA GLY A 147 -30.02 -12.32 -25.72
C GLY A 147 -30.19 -12.88 -27.14
N ALA A 148 -31.25 -12.49 -27.84
CA ALA A 148 -31.40 -12.91 -29.24
C ALA A 148 -30.32 -12.27 -30.14
N PRO A 149 -29.92 -12.89 -31.28
CA PRO A 149 -28.88 -12.35 -32.16
C PRO A 149 -29.08 -10.88 -32.54
N ASN A 150 -30.31 -10.49 -32.89
CA ASN A 150 -30.66 -9.11 -33.21
C ASN A 150 -30.49 -8.14 -32.03
N GLU A 151 -30.66 -8.62 -30.79
CA GLU A 151 -30.42 -7.84 -29.58
C GLU A 151 -28.92 -7.67 -29.34
N MET A 152 -28.15 -8.75 -29.52
CA MET A 152 -26.69 -8.70 -29.40
C MET A 152 -26.06 -7.75 -30.40
N MET A 153 -26.51 -7.74 -31.66
CA MET A 153 -26.04 -6.79 -32.68
C MET A 153 -26.28 -5.32 -32.27
N LYS A 154 -27.45 -5.03 -31.66
CA LYS A 154 -27.76 -3.69 -31.12
C LYS A 154 -26.86 -3.32 -29.95
N MET A 155 -26.62 -4.26 -29.02
CA MET A 155 -25.74 -4.05 -27.88
C MET A 155 -24.30 -3.79 -28.33
N ALA A 156 -23.79 -4.58 -29.29
CA ALA A 156 -22.46 -4.40 -29.84
C ALA A 156 -22.28 -3.04 -30.51
N SER A 157 -23.28 -2.60 -31.29
CA SER A 157 -23.29 -1.27 -31.92
C SER A 157 -23.25 -0.14 -30.89
N ALA A 158 -23.93 -0.29 -29.74
CA ALA A 158 -23.92 0.71 -28.68
C ALA A 158 -22.62 0.71 -27.85
N LEU A 159 -21.93 -0.43 -27.78
CA LEU A 159 -20.69 -0.59 -27.01
C LEU A 159 -19.42 -0.41 -27.86
N GLN A 160 -19.55 -0.16 -29.16
CA GLN A 160 -18.43 -0.09 -30.11
C GLN A 160 -17.38 0.97 -29.74
N SER A 161 -17.78 2.06 -29.09
CA SER A 161 -16.90 3.18 -28.73
C SER A 161 -15.96 2.88 -27.56
N PHE A 162 -16.22 1.82 -26.79
CA PHE A 162 -15.37 1.43 -25.66
C PHE A 162 -14.33 0.38 -26.10
N ASN A 163 -13.09 0.51 -25.63
CA ASN A 163 -12.03 -0.46 -25.93
C ASN A 163 -12.28 -1.79 -25.24
N GLY A 164 -12.01 -2.91 -25.93
CA GLY A 164 -12.28 -4.22 -25.35
C GLY A 164 -12.58 -5.32 -26.36
N ILE A 165 -13.11 -6.42 -25.84
CA ILE A 165 -13.51 -7.63 -26.59
C ILE A 165 -14.97 -7.99 -26.29
N PHE A 166 -15.61 -8.71 -27.19
CA PHE A 166 -16.95 -9.28 -26.96
C PHE A 166 -16.87 -10.74 -26.55
N SER A 167 -17.86 -11.21 -25.79
CA SER A 167 -18.05 -12.63 -25.52
C SER A 167 -19.51 -13.04 -25.57
N VAL A 168 -19.74 -14.23 -26.12
CA VAL A 168 -21.06 -14.86 -26.24
C VAL A 168 -21.00 -16.30 -25.76
N ALA A 169 -22.13 -16.85 -25.27
CA ALA A 169 -22.15 -18.24 -24.84
C ALA A 169 -22.06 -19.19 -26.04
N TYR A 170 -21.40 -20.33 -25.87
CA TYR A 170 -21.19 -21.29 -26.95
C TYR A 170 -22.47 -21.83 -27.59
N HIS A 171 -23.57 -21.92 -26.83
CA HIS A 171 -24.88 -22.36 -27.33
C HIS A 171 -25.67 -21.25 -28.04
N GLU A 172 -25.22 -20.00 -27.93
CA GLU A 172 -25.75 -18.85 -28.67
C GLU A 172 -24.90 -18.53 -29.92
N TRP A 173 -23.94 -19.41 -30.26
CA TRP A 173 -23.07 -19.25 -31.42
C TRP A 173 -23.84 -19.35 -32.74
N ASP A 174 -23.61 -18.39 -33.63
CA ASP A 174 -24.09 -18.33 -35.00
C ASP A 174 -23.05 -17.62 -35.86
N GLU A 175 -22.69 -18.20 -37.02
CA GLU A 175 -21.61 -17.69 -37.88
C GLU A 175 -21.85 -16.23 -38.30
N ASN A 176 -23.08 -15.88 -38.70
CA ASN A 176 -23.41 -14.50 -39.11
C ASN A 176 -23.31 -13.52 -37.95
N LEU A 177 -23.72 -13.95 -36.74
CA LEU A 177 -23.57 -13.14 -35.54
C LEU A 177 -22.10 -12.89 -35.23
N ILE A 178 -21.25 -13.92 -35.25
CA ILE A 178 -19.83 -13.79 -34.93
C ILE A 178 -19.12 -12.90 -35.96
N ASP A 179 -19.43 -13.04 -37.25
CA ASP A 179 -18.88 -12.20 -38.31
C ASP A 179 -19.26 -10.73 -38.11
N PHE A 180 -20.53 -10.46 -37.79
CA PHE A 180 -20.99 -9.09 -37.50
C PHE A 180 -20.28 -8.49 -36.28
N LEU A 181 -20.19 -9.24 -35.19
CA LEU A 181 -19.55 -8.79 -33.94
C LEU A 181 -18.04 -8.56 -34.14
N SER A 182 -17.38 -9.44 -34.88
CA SER A 182 -15.96 -9.36 -35.23
C SER A 182 -15.61 -8.10 -36.04
N GLY A 183 -16.58 -7.55 -36.78
CA GLY A 183 -16.44 -6.26 -37.45
C GLY A 183 -16.25 -5.08 -36.49
N PHE A 184 -16.64 -5.22 -35.22
CA PHE A 184 -16.44 -4.20 -34.19
C PHE A 184 -15.27 -4.52 -33.26
N LYS A 185 -15.20 -5.75 -32.73
CA LYS A 185 -14.21 -6.18 -31.73
C LYS A 185 -13.98 -7.69 -31.83
N PRO A 186 -12.81 -8.19 -31.41
CA PRO A 186 -12.56 -9.62 -31.27
C PRO A 186 -13.64 -10.30 -30.42
N VAL A 187 -14.12 -11.47 -30.88
CA VAL A 187 -15.21 -12.20 -30.22
C VAL A 187 -14.67 -13.49 -29.60
N PHE A 188 -14.96 -13.68 -28.31
CA PHE A 188 -14.59 -14.86 -27.55
C PHE A 188 -15.81 -15.72 -27.25
N LEU A 189 -15.62 -17.04 -27.23
CA LEU A 189 -16.69 -17.98 -26.90
C LEU A 189 -16.56 -18.51 -25.50
N ARG A 190 -17.66 -18.47 -24.75
CA ARG A 190 -17.72 -18.93 -23.37
C ARG A 190 -18.17 -20.38 -23.32
N ILE A 191 -17.31 -21.24 -22.81
CA ILE A 191 -17.50 -22.69 -22.76
C ILE A 191 -17.30 -23.16 -21.31
N PRO A 192 -18.15 -24.05 -20.78
CA PRO A 192 -17.89 -24.71 -19.51
C PRO A 192 -16.60 -25.53 -19.56
N SER A 193 -15.74 -25.46 -18.55
CA SER A 193 -14.43 -26.14 -18.56
C SER A 193 -14.48 -27.66 -18.67
N LEU A 194 -15.64 -28.26 -18.40
CA LEU A 194 -15.86 -29.70 -18.52
C LEU A 194 -16.32 -30.13 -19.93
N ASP A 195 -16.69 -29.18 -20.80
CA ASP A 195 -17.32 -29.44 -22.10
C ASP A 195 -16.49 -28.87 -23.28
N VAL A 196 -15.23 -29.29 -23.35
CA VAL A 196 -14.24 -28.78 -24.33
C VAL A 196 -14.11 -29.70 -25.56
N SER A 197 -14.94 -30.74 -25.66
CA SER A 197 -14.83 -31.80 -26.68
C SER A 197 -15.17 -31.36 -28.11
N GLU A 198 -15.90 -30.26 -28.29
CA GLU A 198 -16.43 -29.85 -29.61
C GLU A 198 -15.91 -28.47 -30.04
N VAL A 199 -14.71 -28.07 -29.62
CA VAL A 199 -14.21 -26.71 -29.84
C VAL A 199 -13.91 -26.42 -31.32
N ASP A 200 -13.49 -27.43 -32.08
CA ASP A 200 -13.15 -27.30 -33.50
C ASP A 200 -14.31 -26.83 -34.39
N ARG A 201 -15.55 -26.90 -33.90
CA ARG A 201 -16.74 -26.42 -34.61
C ARG A 201 -16.86 -24.89 -34.65
N PHE A 202 -16.11 -24.19 -33.81
CA PHE A 202 -16.29 -22.76 -33.58
C PHE A 202 -15.32 -21.91 -34.42
N GLN A 203 -15.42 -22.02 -35.74
CA GLN A 203 -14.65 -21.18 -36.65
C GLN A 203 -15.04 -19.69 -36.52
N GLY A 204 -14.07 -18.79 -36.67
CA GLY A 204 -14.28 -17.34 -36.62
C GLY A 204 -14.16 -16.68 -35.24
N ALA A 205 -14.06 -17.45 -34.14
CA ALA A 205 -13.80 -16.87 -32.81
C ALA A 205 -12.33 -16.49 -32.63
N ALA A 206 -12.07 -15.34 -32.00
CA ALA A 206 -10.73 -14.86 -31.69
C ALA A 206 -10.09 -15.58 -30.49
N GLY A 207 -10.89 -16.25 -29.66
CA GLY A 207 -10.42 -16.99 -28.50
C GLY A 207 -11.55 -17.61 -27.67
N ILE A 208 -11.19 -18.21 -26.55
CA ILE A 208 -12.09 -18.99 -25.70
C ILE A 208 -12.05 -18.46 -24.27
N ILE A 209 -13.21 -18.42 -23.62
CA ILE A 209 -13.37 -18.15 -22.20
C ILE A 209 -13.84 -19.43 -21.53
N LEU A 210 -13.05 -19.95 -20.60
CA LEU A 210 -13.41 -21.10 -19.79
C LEU A 210 -14.16 -20.63 -18.54
N GLU A 211 -15.44 -21.02 -18.44
CA GLU A 211 -16.30 -20.69 -17.31
C GLU A 211 -16.09 -21.63 -16.13
N GLU A 212 -16.16 -21.08 -14.92
CA GLU A 212 -16.14 -21.89 -13.70
C GLU A 212 -17.29 -22.90 -13.71
N SER A 213 -16.98 -24.15 -13.37
CA SER A 213 -18.00 -25.20 -13.22
C SER A 213 -18.58 -25.15 -11.80
N GLU A 214 -19.88 -25.46 -11.64
CA GLU A 214 -20.48 -25.58 -10.31
C GLU A 214 -19.81 -26.73 -9.52
N GLY A 215 -18.98 -26.40 -8.51
CA GLY A 215 -18.39 -27.40 -7.61
C GLY A 215 -16.95 -27.12 -7.18
N GLU A 216 -16.34 -28.10 -6.51
CA GLU A 216 -14.90 -28.13 -6.26
C GLU A 216 -14.13 -28.53 -7.52
N GLY A 217 -12.90 -28.03 -7.67
CA GLY A 217 -12.01 -28.46 -8.76
C GLY A 217 -12.01 -27.57 -10.01
N SER A 218 -12.54 -26.34 -9.95
CA SER A 218 -12.56 -25.45 -11.13
C SER A 218 -11.16 -25.12 -11.65
N ALA A 219 -10.13 -25.06 -10.79
CA ALA A 219 -8.75 -24.82 -11.23
C ALA A 219 -8.20 -26.03 -12.01
N GLU A 220 -8.46 -27.24 -11.52
CA GLU A 220 -8.07 -28.49 -12.15
C GLU A 220 -8.82 -28.73 -13.46
N ALA A 221 -10.12 -28.41 -13.50
CA ALA A 221 -10.93 -28.46 -14.72
C ALA A 221 -10.40 -27.47 -15.77
N HIS A 222 -10.13 -26.22 -15.37
CA HIS A 222 -9.49 -25.23 -16.24
C HIS A 222 -8.15 -25.73 -16.77
N LYS A 223 -7.31 -26.30 -15.91
CA LYS A 223 -6.01 -26.85 -16.33
C LYS A 223 -6.16 -27.95 -17.39
N GLY A 224 -7.04 -28.92 -17.16
CA GLY A 224 -7.28 -30.01 -18.11
C GLY A 224 -7.87 -29.52 -19.44
N ALA A 225 -8.68 -28.46 -19.40
CA ALA A 225 -9.20 -27.79 -20.60
C ALA A 225 -8.09 -27.06 -21.38
N LEU A 226 -7.23 -26.32 -20.68
CA LEU A 226 -6.12 -25.56 -21.30
C LEU A 226 -5.15 -26.46 -22.07
N GLU A 227 -4.88 -27.67 -21.57
CA GLU A 227 -4.06 -28.66 -22.27
C GLU A 227 -4.60 -29.03 -23.66
N LYS A 228 -5.92 -28.93 -23.87
CA LYS A 228 -6.58 -29.20 -25.15
C LYS A 228 -6.73 -27.96 -26.04
N LEU A 229 -6.50 -26.76 -25.52
CA LEU A 229 -6.79 -25.48 -26.16
C LEU A 229 -5.53 -24.66 -26.48
N GLN A 230 -4.38 -25.31 -26.61
CA GLN A 230 -3.09 -24.63 -26.78
C GLN A 230 -3.00 -23.72 -28.01
N GLU A 231 -3.87 -23.93 -29.01
CA GLU A 231 -3.91 -23.13 -30.25
C GLU A 231 -4.77 -21.85 -30.12
N TYR A 232 -5.52 -21.68 -29.03
CA TYR A 232 -6.42 -20.55 -28.82
C TYR A 232 -5.90 -19.58 -27.77
N ASP A 233 -6.26 -18.30 -27.91
CA ASP A 233 -6.17 -17.34 -26.82
C ASP A 233 -7.23 -17.70 -25.76
N VAL A 234 -6.80 -18.29 -24.64
CA VAL A 234 -7.72 -18.73 -23.58
C VAL A 234 -7.70 -17.78 -22.38
N ILE A 235 -8.89 -17.35 -21.96
CA ILE A 235 -9.14 -16.65 -20.69
C ILE A 235 -9.86 -17.63 -19.76
N THR A 236 -9.48 -17.68 -18.49
CA THR A 236 -10.20 -18.47 -17.48
C THR A 236 -11.02 -17.55 -16.58
N VAL A 237 -12.22 -17.96 -16.22
CA VAL A 237 -13.07 -17.27 -15.24
C VAL A 237 -13.17 -18.14 -14.00
N GLY A 238 -12.78 -17.59 -12.86
CA GLY A 238 -12.81 -18.31 -11.58
C GLY A 238 -11.72 -19.37 -11.43
N GLY A 239 -11.87 -20.22 -10.42
CA GLY A 239 -10.85 -21.21 -10.04
C GLY A 239 -9.62 -20.65 -9.30
N VAL A 240 -9.51 -19.33 -9.13
CA VAL A 240 -8.36 -18.70 -8.46
C VAL A 240 -8.74 -18.19 -7.06
N LYS A 241 -8.13 -18.77 -6.01
CA LYS A 241 -8.29 -18.37 -4.60
C LYS A 241 -6.99 -17.83 -4.01
N GLU A 242 -5.85 -18.20 -4.58
CA GLU A 242 -4.54 -17.78 -4.14
C GLU A 242 -3.55 -17.68 -5.30
N PRO A 243 -2.35 -17.07 -5.10
CA PRO A 243 -1.41 -16.88 -6.20
C PRO A 243 -0.99 -18.16 -6.92
N SER A 244 -0.85 -19.30 -6.23
CA SER A 244 -0.49 -20.59 -6.86
C SER A 244 -1.51 -21.06 -7.89
N ASP A 245 -2.80 -20.80 -7.68
CA ASP A 245 -3.84 -21.18 -8.65
C ASP A 245 -3.67 -20.40 -9.95
N ALA A 246 -3.48 -19.08 -9.84
CA ALA A 246 -3.25 -18.21 -11.00
C ALA A 246 -1.99 -18.61 -11.76
N LEU A 247 -0.88 -18.85 -11.06
CA LEU A 247 0.37 -19.30 -11.68
C LEU A 247 0.19 -20.63 -12.41
N THR A 248 -0.54 -21.57 -11.81
CA THR A 248 -0.84 -22.86 -12.44
C THR A 248 -1.59 -22.67 -13.75
N LEU A 249 -2.66 -21.88 -13.76
CA LEU A 249 -3.46 -21.63 -14.97
C LEU A 249 -2.67 -20.88 -16.04
N LEU A 250 -1.92 -19.84 -15.66
CA LEU A 250 -1.10 -19.08 -16.60
C LEU A 250 0.04 -19.93 -17.19
N SER A 251 0.66 -20.79 -16.38
CA SER A 251 1.69 -21.74 -16.86
C SER A 251 1.13 -22.85 -17.76
N ALA A 252 -0.15 -23.20 -17.58
CA ALA A 252 -0.86 -24.18 -18.39
C ALA A 252 -1.33 -23.63 -19.75
N GLY A 253 -1.16 -22.33 -20.01
CA GLY A 253 -1.47 -21.70 -21.30
C GLY A 253 -2.56 -20.63 -21.25
N ALA A 254 -3.15 -20.35 -20.08
CA ALA A 254 -4.10 -19.24 -19.99
C ALA A 254 -3.38 -17.91 -20.25
N ARG A 255 -3.95 -17.08 -21.12
CA ARG A 255 -3.44 -15.75 -21.42
C ARG A 255 -3.79 -14.76 -20.31
N MET A 256 -4.93 -14.98 -19.67
CA MET A 256 -5.47 -14.16 -18.60
C MET A 256 -6.35 -14.99 -17.64
N VAL A 257 -6.37 -14.59 -16.37
CA VAL A 257 -7.28 -15.13 -15.35
C VAL A 257 -8.23 -14.03 -14.87
N LEU A 258 -9.54 -14.24 -14.95
CA LEU A 258 -10.56 -13.37 -14.38
C LEU A 258 -10.98 -13.88 -13.01
N LEU A 259 -10.75 -13.07 -11.98
CA LEU A 259 -11.05 -13.46 -10.62
C LEU A 259 -12.56 -13.35 -10.33
N SER A 260 -13.15 -14.44 -9.82
CA SER A 260 -14.57 -14.58 -9.48
C SER A 260 -14.77 -14.75 -7.95
N ALA A 261 -15.58 -15.72 -7.50
CA ALA A 261 -15.90 -15.97 -6.10
C ALA A 261 -14.66 -16.08 -5.19
N GLY A 262 -13.58 -16.71 -5.68
CA GLY A 262 -12.33 -16.85 -4.93
C GLY A 262 -11.68 -15.51 -4.52
N TYR A 263 -11.86 -14.47 -5.34
CA TYR A 263 -11.39 -13.11 -5.02
C TYR A 263 -12.06 -12.51 -3.78
N VAL A 264 -13.35 -12.79 -3.59
CA VAL A 264 -14.11 -12.21 -2.47
C VAL A 264 -13.57 -12.75 -1.14
N ASP A 265 -13.23 -14.04 -1.08
CA ASP A 265 -12.69 -14.64 0.14
C ASP A 265 -11.20 -14.32 0.33
N ALA A 266 -10.42 -14.30 -0.76
CA ALA A 266 -8.99 -13.97 -0.76
C ALA A 266 -8.71 -12.50 -0.42
N GLY A 267 -9.63 -11.61 -0.80
CA GLY A 267 -9.56 -10.18 -0.56
C GLY A 267 -8.92 -9.39 -1.70
N PRO A 268 -9.02 -8.06 -1.61
CA PRO A 268 -8.67 -7.13 -2.67
C PRO A 268 -7.18 -7.06 -3.02
N GLY A 269 -6.27 -7.57 -2.19
CA GLY A 269 -4.84 -7.67 -2.51
C GLY A 269 -4.46 -8.89 -3.35
N LEU A 270 -5.40 -9.77 -3.72
CA LEU A 270 -5.09 -10.94 -4.54
C LEU A 270 -4.44 -10.61 -5.90
N PRO A 271 -4.90 -9.62 -6.70
CA PRO A 271 -4.25 -9.23 -7.95
C PRO A 271 -2.78 -8.84 -7.74
N LYS A 272 -2.50 -8.07 -6.68
CA LYS A 272 -1.15 -7.72 -6.25
C LYS A 272 -0.28 -8.95 -6.05
N ARG A 273 -0.76 -9.87 -5.22
CA ARG A 273 -0.01 -11.07 -4.83
C ARG A 273 0.26 -11.97 -6.04
N ILE A 274 -0.67 -12.05 -6.99
CA ILE A 274 -0.46 -12.78 -8.25
C ILE A 274 0.64 -12.12 -9.08
N HIS A 275 0.59 -10.80 -9.28
CA HIS A 275 1.63 -10.08 -10.02
C HIS A 275 3.01 -10.19 -9.36
N GLU A 276 3.10 -10.01 -8.04
CA GLU A 276 4.35 -10.16 -7.31
C GLU A 276 4.92 -11.58 -7.38
N ALA A 277 4.06 -12.59 -7.42
CA ALA A 277 4.47 -13.99 -7.57
C ALA A 277 4.97 -14.29 -8.99
N LEU A 278 4.31 -13.76 -10.03
CA LEU A 278 4.79 -13.84 -11.42
C LEU A 278 6.16 -13.18 -11.60
N LEU A 279 6.40 -12.05 -10.93
CA LEU A 279 7.69 -11.36 -10.96
C LEU A 279 8.80 -12.16 -10.28
N ASP A 280 8.46 -12.96 -9.27
CA ASP A 280 9.41 -13.81 -8.54
C ASP A 280 9.83 -15.04 -9.38
N GLU A 281 8.95 -15.60 -10.21
CA GLU A 281 9.29 -16.72 -11.12
C GLU A 281 10.21 -16.31 -12.27
N LYS A 282 10.09 -15.06 -12.73
CA LYS A 282 10.91 -14.50 -13.80
C LYS A 282 11.78 -13.37 -13.24
N PRO A 283 12.82 -13.61 -12.45
CA PRO A 283 13.65 -12.52 -11.91
C PRO A 283 14.33 -11.76 -13.04
N GLU A 284 14.40 -10.43 -12.91
CA GLU A 284 15.11 -9.58 -13.88
C GLU A 284 16.62 -9.72 -13.69
N SER A 285 17.37 -9.86 -14.79
CA SER A 285 18.82 -10.04 -14.78
C SER A 285 19.61 -8.73 -14.96
N GLN A 286 18.97 -7.56 -14.82
CA GLN A 286 19.63 -6.29 -15.10
C GLN A 286 20.28 -5.67 -13.86
N HIS A 287 21.61 -5.51 -13.93
CA HIS A 287 22.35 -4.60 -13.06
C HIS A 287 22.09 -3.16 -13.51
N GLN A 288 21.03 -2.54 -13.01
CA GLN A 288 20.86 -1.10 -13.13
C GLN A 288 21.83 -0.41 -12.17
N GLU A 289 22.62 0.55 -12.65
CA GLU A 289 23.37 1.42 -11.74
C GLU A 289 22.38 2.19 -10.88
N THR A 290 22.48 2.05 -9.56
CA THR A 290 21.59 2.72 -8.61
C THR A 290 22.40 3.64 -7.70
N GLY A 291 21.82 4.77 -7.31
CA GLY A 291 22.39 5.70 -6.32
C GLY A 291 22.41 5.17 -4.89
N TRP A 292 22.24 3.87 -4.67
CA TRP A 292 22.01 3.27 -3.36
C TRP A 292 23.11 3.59 -2.35
N MET A 293 24.38 3.63 -2.78
CA MET A 293 25.50 3.93 -1.88
C MET A 293 25.40 5.35 -1.31
N TRP A 294 24.89 6.31 -2.09
CA TRP A 294 24.71 7.68 -1.62
C TRP A 294 23.58 7.79 -0.60
N TYR A 295 22.47 7.08 -0.81
CA TYR A 295 21.43 6.96 0.22
C TYR A 295 21.91 6.22 1.46
N PHE A 296 22.79 5.23 1.30
CA PHE A 296 23.41 4.55 2.44
C PHE A 296 24.29 5.51 3.23
N LEU A 297 25.16 6.28 2.56
CA LEU A 297 25.99 7.30 3.20
C LEU A 297 25.16 8.40 3.86
N PHE A 298 24.06 8.81 3.24
CA PHE A 298 23.09 9.73 3.84
C PHE A 298 22.50 9.16 5.14
N GLY A 299 22.04 7.90 5.12
CA GLY A 299 21.55 7.21 6.32
C GLY A 299 22.64 7.04 7.40
N LEU A 300 23.87 6.74 6.99
CA LEU A 300 25.02 6.63 7.89
C LEU A 300 25.35 7.97 8.55
N ALA A 301 25.33 9.07 7.80
CA ALA A 301 25.54 10.41 8.35
C ALA A 301 24.43 10.77 9.35
N ILE A 302 23.17 10.41 9.08
CA ILE A 302 22.07 10.56 10.05
C ILE A 302 22.30 9.75 11.31
N PHE A 303 22.71 8.49 11.17
CA PHE A 303 23.01 7.61 12.29
C PHE A 303 24.14 8.17 13.17
N LEU A 304 25.25 8.62 12.57
CA LEU A 304 26.37 9.23 13.29
C LEU A 304 25.98 10.55 13.97
N GLY A 305 25.17 11.38 13.29
CA GLY A 305 24.60 12.59 13.89
C GLY A 305 23.72 12.27 15.10
N GLY A 306 22.91 11.22 15.02
CA GLY A 306 22.09 10.74 16.14
C GLY A 306 22.94 10.23 17.32
N ILE A 307 24.03 9.50 17.08
CA ILE A 307 24.97 9.10 18.14
C ILE A 307 25.60 10.33 18.78
N LEU A 308 26.03 11.30 17.99
CA LEU A 308 26.63 12.53 18.50
C LEU A 308 25.63 13.33 19.35
N ALA A 309 24.38 13.46 18.88
CA ALA A 309 23.29 14.09 19.63
C ALA A 309 23.00 13.34 20.94
N LEU A 310 23.04 12.00 20.93
CA LEU A 310 22.87 11.18 22.13
C LEU A 310 24.00 11.46 23.14
N VAL A 311 25.26 11.47 22.69
CA VAL A 311 26.42 11.78 23.54
C VAL A 311 26.27 13.16 24.17
N PHE A 312 25.89 14.19 23.40
CA PHE A 312 25.66 15.52 23.95
C PHE A 312 24.50 15.55 24.95
N SER A 313 23.37 14.90 24.65
CA SER A 313 22.23 14.82 25.56
C SER A 313 22.57 14.16 26.91
N LEU A 314 23.52 13.22 26.93
CA LEU A 314 23.96 12.52 28.13
C LEU A 314 25.06 13.26 28.92
N THR A 315 25.77 14.20 28.29
CA THR A 315 26.95 14.86 28.88
C THR A 315 26.72 16.35 29.13
N SER A 316 26.45 17.09 28.06
CA SER A 316 26.31 18.55 28.03
C SER A 316 24.97 18.89 27.39
N VAL A 317 23.93 18.94 28.22
CA VAL A 317 22.56 19.25 27.80
C VAL A 317 22.47 20.63 27.15
N ILE A 318 23.19 21.62 27.70
CA ILE A 318 23.33 22.97 27.15
C ILE A 318 24.73 23.10 26.56
N LEU A 319 24.80 23.53 25.31
CA LEU A 319 26.04 23.74 24.58
C LEU A 319 26.52 25.20 24.71
N PRO A 320 27.81 25.51 24.48
CA PRO A 320 28.33 26.86 24.68
C PRO A 320 27.62 27.95 23.86
N TYR A 321 27.07 27.61 22.69
CA TYR A 321 26.29 28.57 21.89
C TYR A 321 24.87 28.77 22.45
N ASP A 322 24.32 27.77 23.15
CA ASP A 322 23.05 27.92 23.88
C ASP A 322 23.24 28.95 25.01
N GLU A 323 24.33 28.86 25.77
CA GLU A 323 24.67 29.85 26.81
C GLU A 323 24.89 31.25 26.22
N ALA A 324 25.58 31.34 25.07
CA ALA A 324 25.79 32.61 24.37
C ALA A 324 24.46 33.23 23.89
N PHE A 325 23.51 32.42 23.42
CA PHE A 325 22.19 32.89 23.01
C PHE A 325 21.35 33.32 24.21
N LEU A 326 21.33 32.51 25.27
CA LEU A 326 20.55 32.75 26.48
C LEU A 326 21.13 33.91 27.31
N GLY A 327 22.42 34.19 27.20
CA GLY A 327 23.11 35.20 28.01
C GLY A 327 23.28 34.81 29.48
N ILE A 328 23.05 33.55 29.82
CA ILE A 328 23.17 32.97 31.15
C ILE A 328 23.96 31.66 31.07
N SER A 329 24.63 31.32 32.17
CA SER A 329 25.36 30.07 32.34
C SER A 329 24.43 28.91 32.72
N ARG A 330 24.88 27.68 32.45
CA ARG A 330 24.24 26.45 32.93
C ARG A 330 24.03 26.45 34.45
N GLN A 331 24.95 27.04 35.22
CA GLN A 331 24.84 27.11 36.68
C GLN A 331 23.68 27.99 37.13
N GLU A 332 23.47 29.13 36.47
CA GLU A 332 22.33 30.01 36.75
C GLU A 332 21.00 29.32 36.44
N LEU A 333 20.93 28.54 35.36
CA LEU A 333 19.74 27.78 35.02
C LEU A 333 19.45 26.66 36.04
N LEU A 334 20.49 25.96 36.52
CA LEU A 334 20.36 24.96 37.58
C LEU A 334 19.83 25.56 38.89
N LEU A 335 20.31 26.75 39.25
CA LEU A 335 19.86 27.47 40.44
C LEU A 335 18.41 27.96 40.31
N PHE A 336 17.98 28.29 39.09
CA PHE A 336 16.60 28.68 38.82
C PHE A 336 15.64 27.49 38.86
N ASN A 337 15.88 26.46 38.04
CA ASN A 337 15.15 25.20 38.08
C ASN A 337 15.88 24.09 37.31
N GLU A 338 16.45 23.12 38.03
CA GLU A 338 17.16 21.98 37.44
C GLU A 338 16.29 21.14 36.48
N ARG A 339 14.96 21.14 36.64
CA ARG A 339 14.05 20.34 35.82
C ARG A 339 13.98 20.82 34.38
N ILE A 340 14.28 22.09 34.12
CA ILE A 340 14.33 22.65 32.76
C ILE A 340 15.43 21.94 31.96
N LEU A 341 16.60 21.73 32.57
CA LEU A 341 17.69 20.99 31.93
C LEU A 341 17.30 19.55 31.65
N TRP A 342 16.71 18.85 32.62
CA TRP A 342 16.26 17.47 32.41
C TRP A 342 15.16 17.35 31.35
N PHE A 343 14.29 18.36 31.25
CA PHE A 343 13.26 18.44 30.22
C PHE A 343 13.85 18.62 28.81
N MET A 344 14.83 19.53 28.65
CA MET A 344 15.57 19.69 27.40
C MET A 344 16.36 18.43 27.03
N ALA A 345 16.99 17.78 28.02
CA ALA A 345 17.69 16.52 27.83
C ALA A 345 16.76 15.41 27.32
N HIS A 346 15.51 15.38 27.80
CA HIS A 346 14.48 14.48 27.31
C HIS A 346 14.18 14.69 25.83
N ASP A 347 13.91 15.92 25.38
CA ASP A 347 13.59 16.20 23.97
C ASP A 347 14.80 15.87 23.07
N ARG A 348 16.02 16.23 23.49
CA ARG A 348 17.26 15.93 22.74
C ARG A 348 17.56 14.43 22.67
N MET A 349 17.36 13.68 23.76
CA MET A 349 17.60 12.23 23.77
C MET A 349 16.57 11.47 22.93
N THR A 350 15.30 11.88 22.97
CA THR A 350 14.25 11.28 22.12
C THR A 350 14.45 11.57 20.64
N LEU A 351 14.88 12.80 20.29
CA LEU A 351 15.37 13.14 18.95
C LEU A 351 16.54 12.25 18.52
N ALA A 352 17.57 12.12 19.37
CA ALA A 352 18.75 11.30 19.07
C ALA A 352 18.39 9.84 18.79
N GLY A 353 17.54 9.23 19.63
CA GLY A 353 17.02 7.87 19.40
C GLY A 353 16.29 7.74 18.07
N THR A 354 15.47 8.74 17.72
CA THR A 354 14.75 8.80 16.44
C THR A 354 15.71 8.89 15.25
N MET A 355 16.77 9.71 15.34
CA MET A 355 17.79 9.83 14.30
C MET A 355 18.57 8.52 14.12
N ILE A 356 19.00 7.88 15.21
CA ILE A 356 19.70 6.59 15.16
C ILE A 356 18.83 5.54 14.46
N SER A 357 17.56 5.43 14.87
CA SER A 357 16.56 4.56 14.24
C SER A 357 16.35 4.87 12.76
N GLY A 358 16.14 6.14 12.42
CA GLY A 358 15.95 6.60 11.04
C GLY A 358 17.16 6.27 10.15
N GLY A 359 18.37 6.57 10.62
CA GLY A 359 19.62 6.26 9.91
C GLY A 359 19.77 4.78 9.59
N LEU A 360 19.46 3.89 10.55
CA LEU A 360 19.42 2.44 10.33
C LEU A 360 18.42 2.06 9.24
N ILE A 361 17.19 2.58 9.30
CA ILE A 361 16.15 2.28 8.30
C ILE A 361 16.58 2.76 6.90
N TYR A 362 17.12 3.98 6.77
CA TYR A 362 17.67 4.50 5.51
C TYR A 362 18.74 3.57 4.94
N MET A 363 19.70 3.14 5.76
CA MET A 363 20.77 2.24 5.34
C MET A 363 20.25 0.88 4.85
N TRP A 364 19.27 0.28 5.54
CA TRP A 364 18.67 -0.99 5.12
C TRP A 364 17.89 -0.85 3.80
N LEU A 365 17.04 0.17 3.68
CA LEU A 365 16.28 0.43 2.45
C LEU A 365 17.21 0.68 1.26
N ALA A 366 18.26 1.47 1.46
CA ALA A 366 19.28 1.70 0.45
C ALA A 366 19.96 0.37 0.04
N ARG A 367 20.46 -0.41 1.01
CA ARG A 367 21.25 -1.61 0.77
C ARG A 367 20.45 -2.78 0.17
N TYR A 368 19.19 -2.94 0.51
CA TYR A 368 18.40 -4.13 0.15
C TYR A 368 17.27 -3.89 -0.85
N ALA A 369 16.78 -2.67 -1.00
CA ALA A 369 15.69 -2.35 -1.91
C ALA A 369 16.13 -1.41 -3.04
N VAL A 370 16.73 -0.24 -2.73
CA VAL A 370 17.22 0.68 -3.79
C VAL A 370 18.34 0.05 -4.61
N SER A 371 19.23 -0.71 -3.97
CA SER A 371 20.29 -1.48 -4.67
C SER A 371 19.75 -2.49 -5.69
N LYS A 372 18.50 -2.94 -5.51
CA LYS A 372 17.78 -3.84 -6.43
C LYS A 372 16.87 -3.10 -7.41
N GLY A 373 16.95 -1.77 -7.45
CA GLY A 373 16.13 -0.93 -8.32
C GLY A 373 14.67 -0.79 -7.91
N GLU A 374 14.29 -1.17 -6.69
CA GLU A 374 12.90 -1.06 -6.23
C GLU A 374 12.47 0.42 -6.07
N LYS A 375 11.55 0.88 -6.94
CA LYS A 375 11.11 2.29 -7.02
C LYS A 375 10.46 2.79 -5.72
N TRP A 376 9.71 1.92 -5.04
CA TRP A 376 8.98 2.31 -3.83
C TRP A 376 9.92 2.72 -2.68
N ALA A 377 11.06 2.04 -2.54
CA ALA A 377 12.00 2.31 -1.46
C ALA A 377 12.66 3.68 -1.67
N LYS A 378 13.02 4.01 -2.91
CA LYS A 378 13.47 5.35 -3.28
C LYS A 378 12.43 6.41 -2.89
N GLN A 379 11.16 6.21 -3.24
CA GLN A 379 10.12 7.20 -2.93
C GLN A 379 9.88 7.35 -1.43
N ALA A 380 9.98 6.27 -0.65
CA ALA A 380 9.91 6.34 0.80
C ALA A 380 11.08 7.14 1.40
N ILE A 381 12.30 6.88 0.91
CA ILE A 381 13.50 7.64 1.30
C ILE A 381 13.36 9.12 0.93
N ASP A 382 12.97 9.42 -0.31
CA ASP A 382 12.85 10.80 -0.80
C ASP A 382 11.80 11.59 -0.01
N PHE A 383 10.62 11.01 0.22
CA PHE A 383 9.57 11.69 0.98
C PHE A 383 10.03 12.00 2.40
N ALA A 384 10.59 11.01 3.09
CA ALA A 384 11.09 11.19 4.45
C ALA A 384 12.26 12.18 4.52
N ALA A 385 13.18 12.14 3.56
CA ALA A 385 14.34 13.05 3.50
C ALA A 385 13.89 14.49 3.23
N ILE A 386 13.00 14.71 2.25
CA ILE A 386 12.43 16.03 1.95
C ILE A 386 11.67 16.57 3.17
N ALA A 387 10.85 15.74 3.81
CA ALA A 387 10.14 16.12 5.03
C ALA A 387 11.11 16.53 6.16
N GLY A 388 12.21 15.78 6.34
CA GLY A 388 13.25 16.11 7.31
C GLY A 388 13.95 17.42 7.00
N PHE A 389 14.30 17.66 5.73
CA PHE A 389 14.90 18.93 5.31
C PHE A 389 13.96 20.13 5.47
N LEU A 390 12.66 19.96 5.22
CA LEU A 390 11.65 21.01 5.43
C LEU A 390 11.42 21.31 6.91
N GLY A 391 11.78 20.40 7.82
CA GLY A 391 11.72 20.64 9.27
C GLY A 391 12.47 21.89 9.72
N ILE A 392 13.50 22.30 8.97
CA ILE A 392 14.27 23.54 9.25
C ILE A 392 13.40 24.81 9.22
N LEU A 393 12.29 24.80 8.48
CA LEU A 393 11.39 25.96 8.38
C LEU A 393 10.69 26.25 9.70
N PHE A 394 10.55 25.26 10.59
CA PHE A 394 10.03 25.48 11.94
C PHE A 394 10.99 26.32 12.81
N PHE A 395 12.29 26.38 12.46
CA PHE A 395 13.29 27.10 13.24
C PHE A 395 13.30 28.61 12.93
N ILE A 396 12.85 29.01 11.74
CA ILE A 396 12.86 30.42 11.29
C ILE A 396 11.89 31.29 12.11
N GLY A 397 10.84 30.69 12.69
CA GLY A 397 9.80 31.42 13.42
C GLY A 397 10.17 31.93 14.83
N TYR A 398 11.24 31.41 15.45
CA TYR A 398 11.52 31.62 16.89
C TYR A 398 12.76 32.47 17.20
N GLY A 399 13.46 32.97 16.17
CA GLY A 399 14.65 33.80 16.36
C GLY A 399 15.86 33.08 16.98
N TYR A 400 15.78 31.76 17.17
CA TYR A 400 16.88 30.89 17.58
C TYR A 400 17.31 30.03 16.39
N PHE A 401 18.58 30.13 16.02
CA PHE A 401 19.16 29.38 14.89
C PHE A 401 20.37 28.56 15.36
N ASP A 402 20.27 27.25 15.23
CA ASP A 402 21.36 26.34 15.54
C ASP A 402 22.28 26.13 14.33
N TRP A 403 23.51 26.68 14.41
CA TRP A 403 24.53 26.53 13.37
C TRP A 403 25.01 25.09 13.19
N LEU A 404 24.96 24.25 14.22
CA LEU A 404 25.32 22.84 14.13
C LEU A 404 24.31 22.09 13.25
N HIS A 405 23.02 22.44 13.35
CA HIS A 405 21.98 21.92 12.47
C HIS A 405 22.20 22.34 11.02
N LEU A 406 22.60 23.60 10.76
CA LEU A 406 22.95 24.05 9.40
C LEU A 406 24.14 23.28 8.84
N LEU A 407 25.20 23.10 9.63
CA LEU A 407 26.37 22.33 9.22
C LEU A 407 25.99 20.89 8.87
N PHE A 408 25.16 20.27 9.68
CA PHE A 408 24.65 18.93 9.43
C PHE A 408 23.85 18.87 8.12
N TRP A 409 23.02 19.87 7.84
CA TRP A 409 22.28 20.00 6.58
C TRP A 409 23.21 20.10 5.37
N LEU A 410 24.26 20.92 5.46
CA LEU A 410 25.27 21.08 4.40
C LEU A 410 26.04 19.78 4.11
N ILE A 411 26.21 18.91 5.10
CA ILE A 411 26.81 17.57 4.92
C ILE A 411 25.82 16.61 4.26
N LEU A 412 24.55 16.63 4.70
CA LEU A 412 23.52 15.68 4.25
C LEU A 412 23.02 15.96 2.82
N LEU A 413 22.84 17.23 2.45
CA LEU A 413 22.21 17.60 1.19
C LEU A 413 22.96 17.05 -0.04
N PRO A 414 24.30 17.17 -0.17
CA PRO A 414 25.02 16.61 -1.30
C PRO A 414 24.86 15.09 -1.42
N LEU A 415 24.87 14.36 -0.28
CA LEU A 415 24.67 12.91 -0.27
C LEU A 415 23.29 12.54 -0.81
N TYR A 416 22.25 13.20 -0.30
CA TYR A 416 20.88 12.97 -0.76
C TYR A 416 20.68 13.32 -2.24
N VAL A 417 21.08 14.52 -2.66
CA VAL A 417 20.87 15.00 -4.04
C VAL A 417 21.60 14.10 -5.04
N THR A 418 22.81 13.64 -4.71
CA THR A 418 23.58 12.73 -5.58
C THR A 418 22.88 11.37 -5.69
N GLY A 419 22.37 10.82 -4.58
CA GLY A 419 21.56 9.61 -4.57
C GLY A 419 20.28 9.76 -5.40
N TRP A 420 19.59 10.88 -5.24
CA TRP A 420 18.37 11.20 -5.99
C TRP A 420 18.60 11.27 -7.50
N ILE A 421 19.64 11.98 -7.95
CA ILE A 421 20.01 12.10 -9.36
C ILE A 421 20.34 10.72 -9.95
N LYS A 422 21.19 9.94 -9.28
CA LYS A 422 21.61 8.61 -9.76
C LYS A 422 20.49 7.57 -9.75
N SER A 423 19.42 7.79 -9.00
CA SER A 423 18.28 6.87 -8.90
C SER A 423 17.01 7.38 -9.61
N ARG A 424 17.05 8.43 -10.44
CA ARG A 424 15.85 8.97 -11.11
C ARG A 424 15.12 7.96 -12.00
N GLY A 425 15.85 7.06 -12.66
CA GLY A 425 15.32 6.09 -13.62
C GLY A 425 14.84 4.76 -13.04
N LEU A 426 14.70 4.63 -11.72
CA LEU A 426 14.27 3.36 -11.11
C LEU A 426 12.79 3.05 -11.42
N SER A 427 12.54 1.90 -12.03
CA SER A 427 11.20 1.40 -12.39
C SER A 427 10.85 0.05 -11.76
N GLY A 428 11.78 -0.56 -11.02
CA GLY A 428 11.64 -1.90 -10.45
C GLY A 428 10.44 -2.01 -9.53
N ARG A 429 9.66 -3.09 -9.73
CA ARG A 429 8.47 -3.44 -8.94
C ARG A 429 8.82 -4.56 -7.95
N PRO A 430 8.18 -4.61 -6.77
CA PRO A 430 8.48 -5.66 -5.81
C PRO A 430 8.03 -7.03 -6.30
N SER A 431 8.77 -8.06 -5.90
CA SER A 431 8.36 -9.47 -6.04
C SER A 431 8.16 -10.11 -4.66
N SER A 432 7.42 -11.22 -4.64
CA SER A 432 7.06 -11.92 -3.41
C SER A 432 7.13 -13.44 -3.60
N LYS A 433 7.62 -14.13 -2.56
CA LYS A 433 7.58 -15.60 -2.48
C LYS A 433 6.23 -16.16 -2.05
N ASN A 434 5.25 -15.31 -1.78
CA ASN A 434 3.92 -15.76 -1.40
C ASN A 434 3.27 -16.53 -2.55
N ARG A 435 2.80 -17.74 -2.25
CA ARG A 435 2.04 -18.60 -3.17
C ARG A 435 0.68 -18.98 -2.60
N HIS A 436 0.58 -19.05 -1.28
CA HIS A 436 -0.60 -19.54 -0.57
C HIS A 436 -1.17 -18.50 0.39
N SER A 437 -2.48 -18.55 0.61
CA SER A 437 -3.22 -17.73 1.58
C SER A 437 -3.39 -18.50 2.91
N ASP A 438 -2.30 -19.04 3.42
CA ASP A 438 -2.29 -19.91 4.60
C ASP A 438 -2.33 -19.13 5.93
N ARG A 439 -2.22 -19.85 7.05
CA ARG A 439 -2.18 -19.26 8.39
C ARG A 439 -0.95 -18.34 8.60
N VAL A 440 0.16 -18.61 7.91
CA VAL A 440 1.38 -17.79 8.01
C VAL A 440 1.15 -16.45 7.32
N TRP A 441 0.51 -16.46 6.14
CA TRP A 441 0.12 -15.27 5.43
C TRP A 441 -0.85 -14.41 6.25
N ILE A 442 -1.95 -14.97 6.78
CA ILE A 442 -2.92 -14.16 7.52
C ILE A 442 -2.32 -13.54 8.80
N LEU A 443 -1.48 -14.27 9.54
CA LEU A 443 -0.75 -13.70 10.67
C LEU A 443 0.22 -12.60 10.22
N GLY A 444 0.87 -12.79 9.07
CA GLY A 444 1.64 -11.76 8.39
C GLY A 444 0.83 -10.50 8.10
N VAL A 445 -0.42 -10.62 7.65
CA VAL A 445 -1.34 -9.49 7.40
C VAL A 445 -1.67 -8.74 8.69
N TYR A 446 -1.92 -9.44 9.80
CA TYR A 446 -2.07 -8.79 11.12
C TYR A 446 -0.77 -8.10 11.58
N GLY A 447 0.39 -8.69 11.33
CA GLY A 447 1.69 -8.06 11.58
C GLY A 447 1.88 -6.78 10.77
N GLN A 448 1.48 -6.79 9.48
CA GLN A 448 1.48 -5.60 8.62
C GLN A 448 0.57 -4.51 9.17
N PHE A 449 -0.65 -4.88 9.57
CA PHE A 449 -1.60 -3.94 10.20
C PHE A 449 -0.98 -3.23 11.40
N CYS A 450 -0.31 -3.96 12.30
CA CYS A 450 0.36 -3.37 13.45
C CYS A 450 1.43 -2.33 13.04
N PHE A 451 2.26 -2.63 12.03
CA PHE A 451 3.27 -1.67 11.55
C PHE A 451 2.66 -0.48 10.81
N VAL A 452 1.56 -0.67 10.09
CA VAL A 452 0.83 0.43 9.44
C VAL A 452 0.23 1.37 10.50
N VAL A 453 -0.43 0.83 11.53
CA VAL A 453 -0.96 1.62 12.65
C VAL A 453 0.18 2.36 13.37
N LEU A 454 1.31 1.69 13.61
CA LEU A 454 2.50 2.30 14.20
C LEU A 454 3.02 3.47 13.36
N GLY A 455 3.15 3.29 12.04
CA GLY A 455 3.59 4.34 11.13
C GLY A 455 2.65 5.55 11.13
N PHE A 456 1.33 5.32 11.07
CA PHE A 456 0.35 6.39 11.20
C PHE A 456 0.44 7.11 12.55
N ALA A 457 0.64 6.37 13.64
CA ALA A 457 0.80 6.94 14.97
C ALA A 457 2.05 7.83 15.07
N PHE A 458 3.17 7.44 14.48
CA PHE A 458 4.38 8.26 14.45
C PHE A 458 4.22 9.51 13.58
N VAL A 459 3.60 9.38 12.41
CA VAL A 459 3.29 10.53 11.54
C VAL A 459 2.40 11.53 12.28
N LEU A 460 1.31 11.06 12.88
CA LEU A 460 0.39 11.89 13.65
C LEU A 460 1.08 12.51 14.88
N GLY A 461 1.85 11.72 15.62
CA GLY A 461 2.62 12.19 16.77
C GLY A 461 3.61 13.28 16.37
N GLY A 462 4.35 13.10 15.28
CA GLY A 462 5.27 14.10 14.75
C GLY A 462 4.57 15.40 14.37
N ILE A 463 3.40 15.34 13.72
CA ILE A 463 2.57 16.52 13.42
C ILE A 463 2.13 17.23 14.70
N VAL A 464 1.57 16.49 15.66
CA VAL A 464 1.05 17.06 16.92
C VAL A 464 2.17 17.70 17.74
N ILE A 465 3.32 17.02 17.89
CA ILE A 465 4.47 17.54 18.63
C ILE A 465 5.06 18.77 17.95
N SER A 466 5.19 18.75 16.62
CA SER A 466 5.65 19.93 15.87
C SER A 466 4.69 21.11 16.03
N TYR A 467 3.38 20.86 15.93
CA TYR A 467 2.36 21.90 16.11
C TYR A 467 2.38 22.50 17.51
N ILE A 468 2.49 21.67 18.55
CA ILE A 468 2.63 22.14 19.94
C ILE A 468 3.92 22.93 20.10
N GLY A 469 5.05 22.43 19.56
CA GLY A 469 6.33 23.13 19.58
C GLY A 469 6.28 24.51 18.92
N VAL A 470 5.38 24.71 17.94
CA VAL A 470 5.21 25.97 17.22
C VAL A 470 4.06 26.84 17.78
N THR A 471 3.35 26.42 18.83
CA THR A 471 2.21 27.20 19.34
C THR A 471 2.31 27.42 20.85
N GLY A 472 1.88 26.44 21.64
CA GLY A 472 1.84 26.54 23.10
C GLY A 472 3.14 26.15 23.80
N VAL A 473 4.07 25.50 23.09
CA VAL A 473 5.35 24.91 23.54
C VAL A 473 5.19 23.85 24.63
N PHE A 474 4.44 24.12 25.69
CA PHE A 474 4.19 23.24 26.83
C PHE A 474 2.78 22.65 26.81
N ILE A 475 2.66 21.40 27.25
CA ILE A 475 1.40 20.73 27.57
C ILE A 475 1.20 20.68 29.09
N PRO A 476 -0.02 20.39 29.61
CA PRO A 476 -0.28 20.39 31.05
C PRO A 476 0.64 19.49 31.87
N THR A 477 1.02 18.33 31.35
CA THR A 477 1.95 17.41 32.02
C THR A 477 3.37 17.98 32.10
N ASP A 478 3.79 18.83 31.14
CA ASP A 478 5.09 19.48 31.16
C ASP A 478 5.15 20.50 32.31
N ILE A 479 4.09 21.30 32.46
CA ILE A 479 3.97 22.30 33.53
C ILE A 479 3.98 21.61 34.90
N GLN A 480 3.29 20.47 35.02
CA GLN A 480 3.32 19.66 36.24
C GLN A 480 4.73 19.13 36.54
N TYR A 481 5.44 18.64 35.53
CA TYR A 481 6.80 18.15 35.69
C TYR A 481 7.76 19.28 36.09
N LEU A 482 7.71 20.42 35.39
CA LEU A 482 8.56 21.58 35.67
C LEU A 482 8.20 22.28 36.99
N CYS A 483 6.99 22.06 37.51
CA CYS A 483 6.43 22.72 38.70
C CYS A 483 6.44 24.25 38.58
N MET A 484 6.32 24.78 37.36
CA MET A 484 6.34 26.21 37.09
C MET A 484 5.52 26.55 35.85
N PRO A 485 4.83 27.71 35.85
CA PRO A 485 4.07 28.15 34.69
C PRO A 485 4.99 28.83 33.64
N PRO A 486 4.62 28.83 32.34
CA PRO A 486 5.44 29.42 31.27
C PRO A 486 5.76 30.90 31.48
N GLU A 487 4.87 31.67 32.13
CA GLU A 487 5.07 33.10 32.40
C GLU A 487 6.28 33.34 33.31
N LEU A 488 6.53 32.43 34.27
CA LEU A 488 7.69 32.50 35.15
C LEU A 488 8.98 32.24 34.37
N ILE A 489 8.97 31.26 33.46
CA ILE A 489 10.10 30.97 32.57
C ILE A 489 10.42 32.19 31.69
N GLN A 490 9.39 32.78 31.08
CA GLN A 490 9.52 33.95 30.22
C GLN A 490 10.07 35.15 30.99
N SER A 491 9.60 35.38 32.23
CA SER A 491 10.07 36.48 33.08
C SER A 491 11.53 36.34 33.52
N PHE A 492 12.00 35.09 33.67
CA PHE A 492 13.40 34.81 34.00
C PHE A 492 14.30 35.03 32.79
N ASN A 493 13.91 34.51 31.61
CA ASN A 493 14.64 34.70 30.38
C ASN A 493 13.71 34.53 29.15
N GLU A 494 13.48 35.62 28.42
CA GLU A 494 12.61 35.65 27.25
C GLU A 494 13.08 34.72 26.11
N ARG A 495 14.35 34.31 26.12
CA ARG A 495 14.99 33.47 25.10
C ARG A 495 14.94 31.98 25.41
N LEU A 496 14.54 31.58 26.62
CA LEU A 496 14.54 30.18 27.02
C LEU A 496 13.42 29.36 26.37
N ILE A 497 12.20 29.91 26.29
CA ILE A 497 11.08 29.26 25.62
C ILE A 497 11.38 28.99 24.13
N PRO A 498 11.96 29.93 23.36
CA PRO A 498 12.42 29.66 22.00
C PRO A 498 13.35 28.45 21.83
N VAL A 499 14.29 28.22 22.76
CA VAL A 499 15.20 27.05 22.70
C VAL A 499 14.44 25.74 22.94
N ILE A 500 13.52 25.73 23.90
CA ILE A 500 12.67 24.55 24.17
C ILE A 500 11.73 24.27 22.99
N ALA A 501 11.14 25.32 22.42
CA ALA A 501 10.30 25.23 21.22
C ALA A 501 11.07 24.62 20.04
N HIS A 502 12.32 25.04 19.83
CA HIS A 502 13.22 24.49 18.82
C HIS A 502 13.45 22.98 19.00
N ASP A 503 13.84 22.55 20.21
CA ASP A 503 14.11 21.13 20.48
C ASP A 503 12.87 20.25 20.25
N ARG A 504 11.70 20.73 20.68
CA ARG A 504 10.41 20.05 20.50
C ARG A 504 9.97 19.98 19.03
N ALA A 505 10.05 21.08 18.30
CA ALA A 505 9.72 21.11 16.87
C ALA A 505 10.72 20.27 16.04
N GLY A 506 11.99 20.28 16.42
CA GLY A 506 13.03 19.41 15.87
C GLY A 506 12.72 17.94 16.06
N PHE A 507 12.38 17.53 17.29
CA PHE A 507 11.92 16.16 17.57
C PHE A 507 10.67 15.78 16.78
N GLY A 508 9.64 16.64 16.78
CA GLY A 508 8.38 16.38 16.06
C GLY A 508 8.59 16.19 14.56
N SER A 509 9.41 17.02 13.92
CA SER A 509 9.71 16.92 12.48
C SER A 509 10.54 15.68 12.15
N ALA A 510 11.51 15.31 13.00
CA ALA A 510 12.25 14.05 12.86
C ALA A 510 11.34 12.83 13.01
N LEU A 511 10.42 12.84 13.98
CA LEU A 511 9.44 11.77 14.18
C LEU A 511 8.47 11.65 12.99
N PHE A 512 8.03 12.77 12.41
CA PHE A 512 7.23 12.77 11.19
C PHE A 512 7.99 12.15 10.00
N SER A 513 9.26 12.53 9.82
CA SER A 513 10.12 11.98 8.76
C SER A 513 10.31 10.47 8.91
N VAL A 514 10.78 10.00 10.06
CA VAL A 514 11.00 8.57 10.33
C VAL A 514 9.69 7.78 10.36
N GLY A 515 8.63 8.37 10.92
CA GLY A 515 7.28 7.81 10.92
C GLY A 515 6.75 7.58 9.51
N SER A 516 7.00 8.51 8.59
CA SER A 516 6.64 8.37 7.17
C SER A 516 7.44 7.25 6.51
N LEU A 517 8.74 7.13 6.82
CA LEU A 517 9.59 6.05 6.32
C LEU A 517 9.09 4.67 6.78
N VAL A 518 8.72 4.56 8.06
CA VAL A 518 8.10 3.36 8.67
C VAL A 518 6.77 3.03 8.01
N LEU A 519 5.88 4.02 7.88
CA LEU A 519 4.55 3.87 7.29
C LEU A 519 4.64 3.41 5.83
N MET A 520 5.41 4.10 5.00
CA MET A 520 5.55 3.78 3.58
C MET A 520 6.25 2.43 3.38
N SER A 521 7.20 2.07 4.24
CA SER A 521 7.80 0.73 4.24
C SER A 521 6.77 -0.35 4.56
N ALA A 522 5.93 -0.15 5.58
CA ALA A 522 4.88 -1.10 5.96
C ALA A 522 3.79 -1.23 4.88
N LEU A 523 3.43 -0.13 4.21
CA LEU A 523 2.43 -0.14 3.14
C LEU A 523 2.96 -0.76 1.84
N TRP A 524 4.22 -0.49 1.47
CA TRP A 524 4.71 -0.79 0.11
C TRP A 524 5.81 -1.85 0.05
N GLY A 525 6.51 -2.13 1.15
CA GLY A 525 7.67 -3.02 1.21
C GLY A 525 7.41 -4.40 1.82
N TYR A 526 6.20 -4.66 2.31
CA TYR A 526 5.87 -5.83 3.12
C TYR A 526 5.57 -7.09 2.28
N HIS A 527 6.58 -7.93 2.04
CA HIS A 527 6.47 -9.12 1.17
C HIS A 527 7.04 -10.38 1.83
N GLN A 528 6.46 -11.55 1.53
CA GLN A 528 6.86 -12.82 2.12
C GLN A 528 8.33 -13.15 1.79
N GLY A 529 9.08 -13.62 2.78
CA GLY A 529 10.47 -14.04 2.63
C GLY A 529 11.50 -12.91 2.52
N LYS A 530 11.11 -11.64 2.64
CA LYS A 530 12.05 -10.51 2.78
C LYS A 530 12.63 -10.46 4.21
N ARG A 531 13.53 -11.39 4.55
CA ARG A 531 14.13 -11.53 5.90
C ARG A 531 14.74 -10.24 6.46
N TRP A 532 15.45 -9.48 5.60
CA TRP A 532 16.08 -8.22 5.98
C TRP A 532 15.06 -7.20 6.49
N PHE A 533 13.82 -7.27 6.04
CA PHE A 533 12.75 -6.35 6.39
C PHE A 533 12.33 -6.54 7.85
N TRP A 534 12.24 -7.79 8.33
CA TRP A 534 11.97 -8.07 9.75
C TRP A 534 13.09 -7.54 10.65
N TRP A 535 14.36 -7.77 10.27
CA TRP A 535 15.51 -7.26 10.99
C TRP A 535 15.61 -5.73 10.97
N MET A 536 15.22 -5.10 9.85
CA MET A 536 15.14 -3.64 9.77
C MET A 536 14.17 -3.08 10.82
N PHE A 537 12.99 -3.65 10.96
CA PHE A 537 12.04 -3.23 12.00
C PHE A 537 12.54 -3.55 13.41
N LEU A 538 13.11 -4.74 13.64
CA LEU A 538 13.65 -5.09 14.96
C LEU A 538 14.79 -4.15 15.37
N ILE A 539 15.85 -4.07 14.58
CA ILE A 539 17.05 -3.30 14.95
C ILE A 539 16.77 -1.80 14.84
N GLY A 540 16.02 -1.38 13.81
CA GLY A 540 15.67 0.01 13.59
C GLY A 540 14.72 0.58 14.65
N GLY A 541 13.84 -0.23 15.28
CA GLY A 541 12.91 0.27 16.29
C GLY A 541 13.52 0.45 17.68
N ILE A 542 14.51 -0.38 18.05
CA ILE A 542 15.07 -0.42 19.41
C ILE A 542 15.62 0.94 19.89
N PRO A 543 16.45 1.69 19.13
CA PRO A 543 17.05 2.93 19.63
C PRO A 543 16.02 3.99 20.01
N ALA A 544 14.99 4.21 19.18
CA ALA A 544 13.93 5.18 19.46
C ALA A 544 13.11 4.82 20.71
N PHE A 545 12.69 3.55 20.86
CA PHE A 545 11.95 3.12 22.06
C PHE A 545 12.82 3.12 23.31
N ALA A 546 14.08 2.69 23.20
CA ALA A 546 15.02 2.70 24.30
C ALA A 546 15.26 4.13 24.78
N ALA A 547 15.66 5.05 23.91
CA ALA A 547 15.87 6.45 24.27
C ALA A 547 14.58 7.12 24.78
N GLY A 548 13.47 6.89 24.08
CA GLY A 548 12.15 7.43 24.41
C GLY A 548 11.65 7.01 25.79
N ILE A 549 11.71 5.74 26.14
CA ILE A 549 11.17 5.28 27.45
C ILE A 549 12.21 5.48 28.57
N PHE A 550 13.48 5.16 28.31
CA PHE A 550 14.54 5.24 29.32
C PHE A 550 14.71 6.65 29.85
N VAL A 551 14.68 7.68 28.99
CA VAL A 551 14.88 9.06 29.44
C VAL A 551 13.81 9.49 30.44
N HIS A 552 12.56 9.13 30.20
CA HIS A 552 11.44 9.54 31.06
C HIS A 552 11.53 8.87 32.43
N VAL A 553 11.97 7.61 32.48
CA VAL A 553 12.23 6.89 33.73
C VAL A 553 13.40 7.53 34.48
N MET A 554 14.48 7.86 33.77
CA MET A 554 15.67 8.49 34.35
C MET A 554 15.39 9.86 35.00
N ILE A 555 14.59 10.70 34.35
CA ILE A 555 14.29 12.06 34.84
C ILE A 555 13.05 12.13 35.74
N GLY A 556 12.33 11.02 35.94
CA GLY A 556 11.10 10.98 36.73
C GLY A 556 9.88 11.61 36.04
N TYR A 557 9.92 11.84 34.72
CA TYR A 557 8.78 12.33 33.96
C TYR A 557 7.86 11.18 33.51
N THR A 558 7.28 10.45 34.48
CA THR A 558 6.65 9.14 34.24
C THR A 558 5.13 9.15 34.35
N THR A 559 4.48 10.32 34.20
CA THR A 559 3.01 10.38 34.27
C THR A 559 2.38 9.46 33.21
N PHE A 560 1.40 8.67 33.62
CA PHE A 560 0.84 7.62 32.76
C PHE A 560 0.27 8.17 31.45
N ILE A 561 -0.45 9.29 31.51
CA ILE A 561 -1.07 9.93 30.35
C ILE A 561 0.00 10.39 29.35
N HIS A 562 1.14 10.89 29.83
CA HIS A 562 2.25 11.34 28.99
C HIS A 562 2.93 10.18 28.25
N LEU A 563 3.15 9.04 28.94
CA LEU A 563 3.80 7.85 28.34
C LEU A 563 2.84 6.92 27.58
N LEU A 564 1.53 7.10 27.72
CA LEU A 564 0.52 6.23 27.10
C LEU A 564 0.70 6.08 25.58
N PRO A 565 0.94 7.14 24.78
CA PRO A 565 1.19 7.00 23.35
C PRO A 565 2.41 6.10 23.04
N ALA A 566 3.48 6.22 23.83
CA ALA A 566 4.69 5.43 23.67
C ALA A 566 4.45 3.94 24.00
N TYR A 567 3.64 3.64 25.02
CA TYR A 567 3.27 2.26 25.37
C TYR A 567 2.39 1.61 24.30
N ILE A 568 1.42 2.35 23.75
CA ILE A 568 0.60 1.87 22.63
C ILE A 568 1.48 1.60 21.40
N ALA A 569 2.41 2.51 21.09
CA ALA A 569 3.37 2.31 20.00
C ALA A 569 4.26 1.08 20.24
N LEU A 570 4.76 0.86 21.47
CA LEU A 570 5.58 -0.30 21.82
C LEU A 570 4.79 -1.61 21.70
N PHE A 571 3.49 -1.61 22.07
CA PHE A 571 2.61 -2.75 21.89
C PHE A 571 2.49 -3.12 20.40
N PHE A 572 2.15 -2.16 19.53
CA PHE A 572 2.03 -2.42 18.09
C PHE A 572 3.37 -2.83 17.47
N TYR A 573 4.47 -2.26 17.93
CA TYR A 573 5.81 -2.66 17.52
C TYR A 573 6.11 -4.13 17.86
N GLY A 574 5.90 -4.54 19.11
CA GLY A 574 6.12 -5.91 19.56
C GLY A 574 5.17 -6.92 18.89
N ALA A 575 3.88 -6.61 18.83
CA ALA A 575 2.89 -7.43 18.15
C ALA A 575 3.20 -7.57 16.66
N GLY A 576 3.58 -6.48 15.99
CA GLY A 576 4.01 -6.47 14.59
C GLY A 576 5.17 -7.41 14.35
N LEU A 577 6.22 -7.36 15.18
CA LEU A 577 7.38 -8.25 15.08
C LEU A 577 7.04 -9.72 15.28
N ILE A 578 6.20 -10.04 16.28
CA ILE A 578 5.82 -11.43 16.59
C ILE A 578 4.97 -12.02 15.47
N LEU A 579 3.92 -11.30 15.04
CA LEU A 579 2.96 -11.79 14.06
C LEU A 579 3.56 -11.88 12.64
N SER A 580 4.50 -10.98 12.32
CA SER A 580 5.18 -10.96 11.01
C SER A 580 6.32 -11.96 10.87
N TYR A 581 6.84 -12.52 11.97
CA TYR A 581 8.09 -13.29 11.97
C TYR A 581 8.08 -14.44 10.96
N ARG A 582 7.08 -15.33 11.04
CA ARG A 582 7.01 -16.53 10.17
C ARG A 582 6.87 -16.16 8.70
N TYR A 583 6.04 -15.15 8.42
CA TYR A 583 5.80 -14.64 7.08
C TYR A 583 7.07 -14.04 6.45
N LEU A 584 7.73 -13.11 7.15
CA LEU A 584 8.94 -12.45 6.62
C LEU A 584 10.16 -13.37 6.62
N MET A 585 10.25 -14.32 7.55
CA MET A 585 11.35 -15.28 7.61
C MET A 585 11.19 -16.49 6.68
N ASN A 586 9.98 -16.68 6.15
CA ASN A 586 9.57 -17.83 5.35
C ASN A 586 9.77 -19.16 6.12
N LYS A 587 9.13 -19.28 7.29
CA LYS A 587 9.26 -20.39 8.26
C LYS A 587 7.92 -20.98 8.70
#